data_AF-A0A2A4SWL5-F1
#
_entry.id   AF-A0A2A4SWL5-F1
#
_cell.length_a   1.000
_cell.length_b   1.000
_cell.length_c   1.000
_cell.angle_alpha   90.00
_cell.angle_beta   90.00
_cell.angle_gamma   90.00
#
_symmetry.space_group_name_H-M   'P 1'
#
loop_
_entity.id
_entity.type
_entity.pdbx_description
1 polymer ?
#
loop_
_entity_poly.entity_id
_entity_poly.type
_entity_poly.pdbx_seq_one_letter_code
_entity_poly.pdbx_strand_id
1 'polypeptide(L)' 'MEPRDASGHILQDGDSVTLAKDLKVKGMPKVLKRGETLKNIKVESDTSIECKIGKSTISVIAAFVKKKK' A
#
# COMPACT_ATOMS: atom_id res chain seq x y z
N MET A 1 -0.73 15.09 9.21
CA MET A 1 -1.16 15.02 7.81
C MET A 1 -1.42 13.55 7.53
N GLU A 2 -2.62 13.22 7.09
CA GLU A 2 -3.11 11.83 7.03
C GLU A 2 -2.96 11.29 5.61
N PRO A 3 -2.34 10.11 5.40
CA PRO A 3 -2.15 9.59 4.07
C PRO A 3 -3.47 9.26 3.40
N ARG A 4 -3.59 9.73 2.16
CA ARG A 4 -4.78 9.48 1.33
C ARG A 4 -4.47 8.47 0.24
N ASP A 5 -5.37 7.51 0.07
CA ASP A 5 -5.29 6.58 -1.05
C ASP A 5 -5.59 7.28 -2.40
N ALA A 6 -5.44 6.56 -3.50
CA ALA A 6 -5.74 7.07 -4.86
C ALA A 6 -7.17 7.63 -5.04
N SER A 7 -8.11 7.22 -4.18
CA SER A 7 -9.52 7.64 -4.20
C SER A 7 -9.82 8.76 -3.20
N GLY A 8 -8.83 9.19 -2.42
CA GLY A 8 -8.95 10.26 -1.43
C GLY A 8 -9.42 9.82 -0.03
N HIS A 9 -9.50 8.51 0.27
CA HIS A 9 -9.81 8.05 1.63
C HIS A 9 -8.57 8.08 2.51
N ILE A 10 -8.81 8.39 3.78
CA ILE A 10 -7.78 8.35 4.81
C ILE A 10 -7.39 6.90 5.10
N LEU A 11 -6.09 6.65 5.02
CA LEU A 11 -5.44 5.41 5.40
C LEU A 11 -4.97 5.50 6.84
N GLN A 12 -5.17 4.42 7.59
CA GLN A 12 -4.76 4.30 8.99
C GLN A 12 -3.94 3.04 9.17
N ASP A 13 -3.20 2.95 10.27
CA ASP A 13 -2.53 1.72 10.64
C ASP A 13 -3.53 0.58 10.87
N GLY A 14 -3.15 -0.63 10.46
CA GLY A 14 -4.01 -1.81 10.52
C GLY A 14 -5.00 -1.96 9.37
N ASP A 15 -5.15 -0.94 8.52
CA ASP A 15 -6.11 -0.96 7.42
C ASP A 15 -5.71 -1.93 6.29
N SER A 16 -6.63 -2.20 5.37
CA SER A 16 -6.40 -3.08 4.22
C SER A 16 -6.51 -2.30 2.92
N VAL A 17 -5.51 -2.43 2.06
CA VAL A 17 -5.46 -1.72 0.78
C VAL A 17 -5.27 -2.70 -0.38
N THR A 18 -5.65 -2.27 -1.58
CA THR A 18 -5.51 -3.05 -2.81
C THR A 18 -4.69 -2.24 -3.81
N LEU A 19 -3.83 -2.90 -4.57
CA LEU A 19 -3.06 -2.21 -5.60
C LEU A 19 -3.95 -1.76 -6.76
N ALA A 20 -3.90 -0.46 -7.06
CA ALA A 20 -4.65 0.12 -8.16
C ALA A 20 -4.04 -0.19 -9.53
N LYS A 21 -2.74 -0.51 -9.57
CA LYS A 21 -1.96 -0.84 -10.77
C LYS A 21 -0.82 -1.79 -10.44
N ASP A 22 -0.20 -2.35 -11.48
CA ASP A 22 1.00 -3.17 -11.33
C ASP A 22 2.18 -2.32 -10.85
N LEU A 23 2.86 -2.78 -9.80
CA LEU A 23 3.96 -2.07 -9.18
C LEU A 23 5.14 -3.02 -9.00
N LYS A 24 6.28 -2.66 -9.60
CA LYS A 24 7.54 -3.38 -9.38
C LYS A 24 8.23 -2.77 -8.16
N VAL A 25 8.34 -3.57 -7.10
CA VAL A 25 9.01 -3.14 -5.87
C VAL A 25 10.51 -3.27 -6.04
N LYS A 26 11.24 -2.21 -5.72
CA LYS A 26 12.71 -2.24 -5.73
C LYS A 26 13.18 -3.15 -4.59
N GLY A 27 13.98 -4.17 -4.91
CA GLY A 27 14.47 -5.16 -3.94
C GLY A 27 13.66 -6.46 -3.86
N MET A 28 12.56 -6.59 -4.63
CA MET A 28 11.84 -7.85 -4.79
C MET A 28 11.82 -8.26 -6.28
N PRO A 29 12.12 -9.53 -6.62
CA PRO A 29 11.97 -10.00 -8.00
C PRO A 29 10.49 -10.09 -8.42
N LYS A 30 9.57 -10.10 -7.45
CA LYS A 30 8.12 -10.18 -7.67
C LYS A 30 7.56 -8.81 -8.03
N VAL A 31 6.88 -8.75 -9.18
CA VAL A 31 6.00 -7.62 -9.53
C VAL A 31 4.67 -7.83 -8.83
N LEU A 32 4.22 -6.81 -8.09
CA LEU A 32 2.90 -6.85 -7.49
C LEU A 32 1.88 -6.47 -8.55
N LYS A 33 0.91 -7.33 -8.74
CA LYS A 33 -0.11 -7.15 -9.78
C LYS A 33 -1.26 -6.29 -9.26
N ARG A 34 -1.90 -5.57 -10.19
CA ARG A 34 -3.16 -4.87 -9.88
C ARG A 34 -4.17 -5.85 -9.27
N GLY A 35 -4.82 -5.46 -8.18
CA GLY A 35 -5.80 -6.30 -7.47
C GLY A 35 -5.25 -7.11 -6.29
N GLU A 36 -3.91 -7.19 -6.12
CA GLU A 36 -3.33 -7.77 -4.91
C GLU A 36 -3.75 -6.97 -3.68
N THR A 37 -4.24 -7.66 -2.65
CA THR A 37 -4.68 -7.06 -1.38
C THR A 37 -3.55 -7.15 -0.35
N LEU A 38 -3.20 -6.01 0.22
CA LEU A 38 -2.21 -5.83 1.26
C LEU A 38 -2.95 -5.51 2.56
N LYS A 39 -2.81 -6.38 3.55
CA LYS A 39 -3.47 -6.23 4.85
C LYS A 39 -2.47 -5.68 5.86
N ASN A 40 -2.98 -5.04 6.91
CA ASN A 40 -2.16 -4.55 8.02
C ASN A 40 -1.12 -3.53 7.53
N ILE A 41 -1.60 -2.50 6.82
CA ILE A 41 -0.75 -1.39 6.43
C ILE A 41 -0.34 -0.55 7.64
N LYS A 42 0.77 0.15 7.53
CA LYS A 42 1.27 1.08 8.53
C LYS A 42 1.55 2.40 7.86
N VAL A 43 1.03 3.48 8.42
CA VAL A 43 1.31 4.82 7.94
C VAL A 43 2.74 5.19 8.32
N GLU A 44 3.58 5.49 7.32
CA GLU A 44 4.96 5.93 7.53
C GLU A 44 5.08 7.44 7.36
N SER A 45 4.46 7.96 6.29
CA SER A 45 4.49 9.37 5.91
C SER A 45 3.15 9.79 5.29
N ASP A 46 2.97 11.08 5.01
CA ASP A 46 1.77 11.60 4.35
C ASP A 46 1.52 10.98 2.97
N THR A 47 2.58 10.65 2.25
CA THR A 47 2.48 10.12 0.88
C THR A 47 2.84 8.62 0.78
N SER A 48 3.35 8.02 1.86
CA SER A 48 3.91 6.66 1.86
C SER A 48 3.35 5.82 3.00
N ILE A 49 3.02 4.58 2.68
CA ILE A 49 2.60 3.56 3.64
C ILE A 49 3.54 2.36 3.55
N GLU A 50 3.84 1.76 4.70
CA GLU A 50 4.51 0.47 4.78
C GLU A 50 3.46 -0.64 4.80
N CYS A 51 3.71 -1.72 4.09
CA CYS A 51 2.82 -2.87 4.06
C CYS A 51 3.62 -4.17 4.07
N LYS A 52 3.05 -5.19 4.71
CA LYS A 52 3.71 -6.48 4.89
C LYS A 52 3.27 -7.47 3.83
N ILE A 53 4.24 -8.03 3.12
CA ILE A 53 4.05 -9.08 2.10
C ILE A 53 4.79 -10.32 2.57
N GLY A 54 4.06 -11.23 3.20
CA GLY A 54 4.63 -12.44 3.79
C GLY A 54 5.62 -12.11 4.91
N LYS A 55 6.93 -12.31 4.65
CA LYS A 55 8.02 -12.01 5.60
C LYS A 55 8.72 -10.68 5.32
N SER A 56 8.40 -10.00 4.23
CA SER A 56 9.04 -8.75 3.83
C SER A 56 8.10 -7.57 4.06
N THR A 57 8.62 -6.47 4.59
CA THR A 57 7.95 -5.16 4.58
C THR A 57 8.40 -4.37 3.37
N ILE A 58 7.46 -3.66 2.76
CA ILE A 58 7.73 -2.79 1.62
C ILE A 58 7.06 -1.44 1.84
N SER A 59 7.70 -0.37 1.37
CA SER A 59 7.09 0.96 1.33
C SER A 59 6.45 1.18 -0.04
N VAL A 60 5.17 1.58 -0.04
CA VAL A 60 4.41 1.93 -1.25
C VAL A 60 3.79 3.30 -1.09
N ILE A 61 3.68 4.02 -2.21
CA ILE A 61 3.06 5.34 -2.21
C ILE A 61 1.54 5.18 -2.10
N ALA A 62 0.93 5.94 -1.19
CA ALA A 62 -0.50 5.90 -0.89
C ALA A 62 -1.37 6.14 -2.14
N ALA A 63 -0.92 7.01 -3.06
CA ALA A 63 -1.57 7.27 -4.34
C ALA A 63 -1.59 6.08 -5.33
N PHE A 64 -0.86 4.99 -5.07
CA PHE A 64 -0.89 3.78 -5.90
C PHE A 64 -1.70 2.63 -5.30
N VAL A 65 -2.21 2.83 -4.10
CA VAL A 65 -3.10 1.89 -3.43
C VAL A 65 -4.50 2.46 -3.32
N LYS A 66 -5.47 1.58 -3.12
CA LYS A 66 -6.86 1.91 -2.83
C LYS A 66 -7.29 1.26 -1.54
N LYS A 67 -7.93 2.01 -0.66
CA LYS A 67 -8.50 1.46 0.58
C LYS A 67 -9.55 0.40 0.22
N LYS A 68 -9.40 -0.81 0.76
CA LYS A 68 -10.38 -1.88 0.62
C LYS A 68 -11.34 -1.76 1.80
N LYS A 69 -12.63 -1.64 1.49
CA LYS A 69 -13.70 -1.56 2.49
C LYS A 69 -13.87 -2.88 3.23
#